data_AF-A0A1Y4LW99-F1
#
_entry.id   AF-A0A1Y4LW99-F1
#
_cell.length_a   1.000
_cell.length_b   1.000
_cell.length_c   1.000
_cell.angle_alpha   90.00
_cell.angle_beta   90.00
_cell.angle_gamma   90.00
#
_symmetry.space_group_name_H-M   'P 1'
#
loop_
_entity.id
_entity.type
_entity.pdbx_description
1 polymer ?
#
loop_
_entity_poly.entity_id
_entity_poly.type
_entity_poly.pdbx_seq_one_letter_code
_entity_poly.pdbx_strand_id
1 'polypeptide(L)'
;MPSLVELQHNPYIPEMRVLIDGKQPPDFSRLVQYSDEDIWYWYKDILDAIYSEIRNDFAISFTGTPQDAEVLEFVCRHHKFCRGFKARDFMVPDPLQMRMQRLNQYIKRTNNVAFSKTIIDASFLLTPKTQGYLEDISAIDVNNLFCAVRVSTLGIQSPFEETENGFMFLIADNSESVDNYIQRFQTRKPIFVIFIGCENGLREVTDRALIYDATPDSMFNTIFSCFLQAPLLMAFRRCIKSIQASKKDAELQKISCIEPLISVEVENRIEVGKSAKISVSLDPPLGQVPKLIYKIANHHVASCDGLCVFGKQEGSANLEVYRSGDAKPFAVREISVYKRNRITKLILSDDSLLLGVGDRKRIKCDYAPIDADNTQTITWKSSDESVIRIDKNGGISAISKGACRIICTAENVSAQCICTVKPYLKDISVDIELEEGVLYLEPLSEITLQVAITPSDCVDGELTVVSSDYNVVNVVKNTLYAKDKGEAEITIRNSTGRVSQSFKAVIAKKKVGFFKSLFGKK
;
A
#
# COMPACT_ATOMS: atom_id res chain seq x y z
N MET A 1 -31.17 -38.19 1.09
CA MET A 1 -29.95 -37.95 1.90
C MET A 1 -30.27 -36.86 2.89
N PRO A 2 -29.83 -36.94 4.15
CA PRO A 2 -30.04 -35.88 5.12
C PRO A 2 -29.31 -34.60 4.66
N SER A 3 -29.91 -33.43 4.86
CA SER A 3 -29.23 -32.16 4.61
C SER A 3 -28.09 -31.96 5.60
N LEU A 4 -26.97 -31.39 5.16
CA LEU A 4 -25.86 -31.06 6.04
C LEU A 4 -26.05 -29.66 6.60
N VAL A 5 -26.04 -29.55 7.92
CA VAL A 5 -26.13 -28.27 8.62
C VAL A 5 -24.82 -28.03 9.35
N GLU A 6 -24.11 -26.98 8.95
CA GLU A 6 -22.87 -26.56 9.59
C GLU A 6 -23.18 -25.43 10.57
N LEU A 7 -22.91 -25.68 11.85
CA LEU A 7 -23.11 -24.73 12.95
C LEU A 7 -21.74 -24.33 13.48
N GLN A 8 -21.37 -23.07 13.36
CA GLN A 8 -20.13 -22.53 13.92
C GLN A 8 -20.48 -21.50 15.00
N HIS A 9 -20.25 -21.86 16.26
CA HIS A 9 -20.48 -20.99 17.40
C HIS A 9 -19.14 -20.48 17.93
N ASN A 10 -18.97 -19.16 17.99
CA ASN A 10 -17.90 -18.54 18.74
C ASN A 10 -18.42 -18.23 20.15
N PRO A 11 -17.97 -18.95 21.19
CA PRO A 11 -18.38 -18.65 22.55
C PRO A 11 -17.60 -17.49 23.16
N TYR A 12 -16.62 -16.89 22.49
CA TYR A 12 -15.82 -15.78 23.04
C TYR A 12 -16.35 -14.40 22.65
N ILE A 13 -17.06 -14.35 21.53
CA ILE A 13 -17.96 -13.28 21.10
C ILE A 13 -19.19 -14.05 20.66
N PRO A 14 -20.29 -14.08 21.43
CA PRO A 14 -21.43 -14.96 21.18
C PRO A 14 -21.98 -14.67 19.78
N GLU A 15 -21.47 -15.40 18.81
CA GLU A 15 -21.74 -15.26 17.39
C GLU A 15 -21.95 -16.67 16.87
N MET A 16 -23.05 -16.91 16.18
CA MET A 16 -23.36 -18.20 15.61
C MET A 16 -23.65 -18.07 14.11
N ARG A 17 -22.88 -18.81 13.31
CA ARG A 17 -23.04 -18.94 11.86
C ARG A 17 -23.67 -20.27 11.53
N VAL A 18 -24.69 -20.24 10.68
CA VAL A 18 -25.36 -21.42 10.15
C VAL A 18 -25.16 -21.49 8.64
N LEU A 19 -24.80 -22.67 8.13
CA LEU A 19 -24.90 -23.00 6.72
C LEU A 19 -25.77 -24.25 6.53
N ILE A 20 -26.70 -24.21 5.59
CA ILE A 20 -27.53 -25.35 5.17
C ILE A 20 -27.07 -25.74 3.76
N ASP A 21 -26.53 -26.95 3.62
CA ASP A 21 -25.96 -27.46 2.37
C ASP A 21 -24.96 -26.45 1.73
N GLY A 22 -24.14 -25.82 2.58
CA GLY A 22 -23.10 -24.85 2.20
C GLY A 22 -23.58 -23.43 1.91
N LYS A 23 -24.84 -23.10 2.19
CA LYS A 23 -25.44 -21.77 1.94
C LYS A 23 -25.94 -21.13 3.22
N GLN A 24 -25.81 -19.81 3.34
CA GLN A 24 -26.42 -19.07 4.44
C GLN A 24 -27.95 -19.14 4.34
N PRO A 25 -28.67 -19.31 5.46
CA PRO A 25 -30.13 -19.21 5.48
C PRO A 25 -30.57 -17.77 5.14
N PRO A 26 -31.82 -17.56 4.69
CA PRO A 26 -32.36 -16.23 4.45
C PRO A 26 -32.33 -15.35 5.71
N ASP A 27 -32.20 -14.03 5.54
CA ASP A 27 -32.14 -13.06 6.65
C ASP A 27 -33.35 -13.12 7.60
N PHE A 28 -34.50 -13.58 7.12
CA PHE A 28 -35.73 -13.75 7.88
C PHE A 28 -35.88 -15.14 8.53
N SER A 29 -34.87 -16.01 8.40
CA SER A 29 -34.88 -17.33 9.04
C SER A 29 -34.90 -17.18 10.56
N ARG A 30 -35.67 -18.05 11.21
CA ARG A 30 -35.69 -18.13 12.68
C ARG A 30 -34.32 -18.48 13.26
N LEU A 31 -33.44 -19.10 12.47
CA LEU A 31 -32.10 -19.47 12.90
C LEU A 31 -31.22 -18.25 13.22
N VAL A 32 -31.51 -17.11 12.62
CA VAL A 32 -30.80 -15.84 12.86
C VAL A 32 -31.02 -15.32 14.29
N GLN A 33 -32.15 -15.68 14.93
CA GLN A 33 -32.46 -15.20 16.28
C GLN A 33 -31.48 -15.71 17.35
N TYR A 34 -30.73 -16.77 17.04
CA TYR A 34 -29.77 -17.40 17.95
C TYR A 34 -28.35 -16.89 17.76
N SER A 35 -28.12 -15.97 16.81
CA SER A 35 -26.77 -15.54 16.42
C SER A 35 -26.01 -14.85 17.55
N ASP A 36 -26.69 -14.12 18.44
CA ASP A 36 -26.04 -13.29 19.47
C ASP A 36 -26.26 -13.79 20.92
N GLU A 37 -26.67 -15.05 21.08
CA GLU A 37 -27.09 -15.62 22.36
C GLU A 37 -26.16 -16.73 22.87
N ASP A 38 -26.13 -16.90 24.19
CA ASP A 38 -25.47 -18.04 24.83
C ASP A 38 -26.09 -19.38 24.45
N ILE A 39 -25.26 -20.42 24.33
CA ILE A 39 -25.70 -21.75 23.89
C ILE A 39 -26.84 -22.32 24.72
N TRP A 40 -26.90 -22.02 26.02
CA TRP A 40 -27.96 -22.50 26.89
C TRP A 40 -29.33 -21.89 26.63
N TYR A 41 -29.43 -20.81 25.87
CA TYR A 41 -30.72 -20.27 25.44
C TYR A 41 -31.27 -20.98 24.21
N TRP A 42 -30.46 -21.74 23.48
CA TRP A 42 -30.86 -22.26 22.17
C TRP A 42 -30.53 -23.71 21.86
N TYR A 43 -29.64 -24.38 22.60
CA TYR A 43 -29.23 -25.76 22.26
C TYR A 43 -30.42 -26.74 22.14
N LYS A 44 -31.53 -26.45 22.83
CA LYS A 44 -32.73 -27.29 22.85
C LYS A 44 -33.69 -26.99 21.71
N ASP A 45 -33.83 -25.72 21.32
CA ASP A 45 -34.80 -25.28 20.32
C ASP A 45 -34.19 -25.23 18.91
N ILE A 46 -32.86 -25.16 18.81
CA ILE A 46 -32.14 -24.99 17.54
C ILE A 46 -32.41 -26.13 16.57
N LEU A 47 -32.54 -27.37 17.04
CA LEU A 47 -32.77 -28.54 16.17
C LEU A 47 -34.18 -28.54 15.59
N ASP A 48 -35.18 -28.12 16.37
CA ASP A 48 -36.56 -27.94 15.90
C ASP A 48 -36.67 -26.76 14.93
N ALA A 49 -35.93 -25.68 15.18
CA ALA A 49 -35.83 -24.55 14.26
C ALA A 49 -35.18 -24.96 12.93
N ILE A 50 -34.10 -25.75 12.97
CA ILE A 50 -33.44 -26.33 11.80
C ILE A 50 -34.42 -27.22 11.02
N TYR A 51 -35.11 -28.13 11.70
CA TYR A 51 -36.12 -28.98 11.05
C TYR A 51 -37.24 -28.16 10.42
N SER A 52 -37.70 -27.10 11.09
CA SER A 52 -38.76 -26.23 10.57
C SER A 52 -38.36 -25.49 9.29
N GLU A 53 -37.07 -25.15 9.16
CA GLU A 53 -36.49 -24.48 7.99
C GLU A 53 -36.26 -25.47 6.83
N ILE A 54 -35.72 -26.66 7.12
CA ILE A 54 -35.33 -27.63 6.08
C ILE A 54 -36.48 -28.57 5.68
N ARG A 55 -37.37 -28.90 6.62
CA ARG A 55 -38.46 -29.89 6.48
C ARG A 55 -37.99 -31.28 6.02
N ASN A 56 -36.76 -31.65 6.38
CA ASN A 56 -36.14 -32.94 6.06
C ASN A 56 -35.25 -33.41 7.22
N ASP A 57 -34.87 -34.68 7.21
CA ASP A 57 -33.81 -35.21 8.05
C ASP A 57 -32.49 -34.45 7.79
N PHE A 58 -31.70 -34.24 8.84
CA PHE A 58 -30.45 -33.47 8.75
C PHE A 58 -29.34 -34.11 9.58
N ALA A 59 -28.09 -33.73 9.28
CA ALA A 59 -26.92 -34.05 10.08
C ALA A 59 -26.19 -32.75 10.45
N ILE A 60 -25.67 -32.69 11.68
CA ILE A 60 -25.00 -31.51 12.23
C ILE A 60 -23.49 -31.68 12.16
N SER A 61 -22.82 -30.67 11.60
CA SER A 61 -21.38 -30.48 11.76
C SER A 61 -21.17 -29.24 12.62
N PHE A 62 -20.76 -29.44 13.88
CA PHE A 62 -20.65 -28.37 14.86
C PHE A 62 -19.21 -27.97 15.12
N THR A 63 -18.91 -26.68 15.05
CA THR A 63 -17.65 -26.08 15.44
C THR A 63 -17.89 -25.21 16.67
N GLY A 64 -17.32 -25.58 17.81
CA GLY A 64 -17.54 -24.94 19.12
C GLY A 64 -16.55 -25.41 20.16
N THR A 65 -16.77 -25.08 21.43
CA THR A 65 -15.96 -25.68 22.50
C THR A 65 -16.28 -27.17 22.66
N PRO A 66 -15.36 -27.98 23.22
CA PRO A 66 -15.65 -29.38 23.52
C PRO A 66 -16.89 -29.57 24.40
N GLN A 67 -17.09 -28.71 25.41
CA GLN A 67 -18.24 -28.76 26.32
C GLN A 67 -19.55 -28.47 25.58
N ASP A 68 -19.56 -27.47 24.71
CA ASP A 68 -20.72 -27.13 23.88
C ASP A 68 -21.04 -28.25 22.88
N ALA A 69 -20.01 -28.88 22.33
CA ALA A 69 -20.16 -29.99 21.39
C ALA A 69 -20.77 -31.22 22.08
N GLU A 70 -20.36 -31.53 23.31
CA GLU A 70 -20.90 -32.62 24.11
C GLU A 70 -22.40 -32.42 24.40
N VAL A 71 -22.79 -31.21 24.81
CA VAL A 71 -24.19 -30.83 25.03
C VAL A 71 -25.00 -30.97 23.74
N LEU A 72 -24.52 -30.39 22.63
CA LEU A 72 -25.27 -30.40 21.38
C LEU A 72 -25.33 -31.82 20.77
N GLU A 73 -24.29 -32.64 20.94
CA GLU A 73 -24.30 -34.04 20.54
C GLU A 73 -25.38 -34.83 21.29
N PHE A 74 -25.49 -34.62 22.61
CA PHE A 74 -26.54 -35.25 23.41
C PHE A 74 -27.92 -34.89 22.87
N VAL A 75 -28.21 -33.60 22.65
CA VAL A 75 -29.51 -33.16 22.12
C VAL A 75 -29.75 -33.74 20.71
N CYS A 76 -28.72 -33.78 19.87
CA CYS A 76 -28.79 -34.36 18.52
C CYS A 76 -29.15 -35.85 18.54
N ARG A 77 -28.56 -36.65 19.44
CA ARG A 77 -28.84 -38.09 19.56
C ARG A 77 -30.28 -38.38 19.99
N HIS A 78 -30.92 -37.45 20.71
CA HIS A 78 -32.28 -37.58 21.20
C HIS A 78 -33.33 -36.90 20.30
N HIS A 79 -32.90 -36.20 19.24
CA HIS A 79 -33.80 -35.50 18.34
C HIS A 79 -34.28 -36.39 17.17
N LYS A 80 -35.59 -36.42 16.93
CA LYS A 80 -36.25 -37.33 15.97
C LYS A 80 -35.71 -37.26 14.53
N PHE A 81 -35.33 -36.07 14.08
CA PHE A 81 -34.94 -35.79 12.69
C PHE A 81 -33.43 -35.59 12.49
N CYS A 82 -32.65 -35.62 13.58
CA CYS A 82 -31.19 -35.54 13.49
C CYS A 82 -30.61 -36.94 13.27
N ARG A 83 -29.90 -37.13 12.16
CA ARG A 83 -29.36 -38.44 11.73
C ARG A 83 -27.87 -38.60 12.00
N GLY A 84 -27.18 -37.54 12.42
CA GLY A 84 -25.76 -37.59 12.71
C GLY A 84 -25.24 -36.29 13.29
N PHE A 85 -24.16 -36.39 14.04
CA PHE A 85 -23.45 -35.27 14.64
C PHE A 85 -21.95 -35.46 14.44
N LYS A 86 -21.24 -34.38 14.13
CA LYS A 86 -19.78 -34.35 14.04
C LYS A 86 -19.25 -33.05 14.63
N ALA A 87 -18.47 -33.15 15.71
CA ALA A 87 -17.71 -32.03 16.23
C ALA A 87 -16.51 -31.70 15.33
N ARG A 88 -16.15 -30.42 15.24
CA ARG A 88 -14.96 -29.88 14.61
C ARG A 88 -14.28 -28.90 15.56
N ASP A 89 -12.96 -28.91 15.57
CA ASP A 89 -12.18 -27.95 16.34
C ASP A 89 -12.17 -26.57 15.68
N PHE A 90 -11.92 -25.54 16.49
CA PHE A 90 -11.58 -24.21 15.99
C PHE A 90 -10.28 -24.24 15.17
N MET A 91 -10.21 -23.41 14.13
CA MET A 91 -8.93 -23.18 13.43
C MET A 91 -7.90 -22.50 14.35
N VAL A 92 -8.37 -21.69 15.31
CA VAL A 92 -7.58 -21.14 16.42
C VAL A 92 -8.01 -21.87 17.70
N PRO A 93 -7.36 -23.00 18.04
CA PRO A 93 -7.82 -23.92 19.11
C PRO A 93 -7.41 -23.47 20.52
N ASP A 94 -7.19 -22.16 20.73
CA ASP A 94 -6.82 -21.67 22.05
C ASP A 94 -7.98 -21.87 23.03
N PRO A 95 -7.79 -22.60 24.15
CA PRO A 95 -8.82 -22.79 25.15
C PRO A 95 -9.06 -21.50 25.94
N LEU A 96 -10.21 -21.42 26.62
CA LEU A 96 -10.60 -20.22 27.39
C LEU A 96 -9.52 -19.79 28.38
N GLN A 97 -8.88 -20.73 29.08
CA GLN A 97 -7.83 -20.43 30.06
C GLN A 97 -6.66 -19.67 29.41
N MET A 98 -6.20 -20.10 28.24
CA MET A 98 -5.13 -19.41 27.50
C MET A 98 -5.58 -18.03 27.03
N ARG A 99 -6.83 -17.90 26.58
CA ARG A 99 -7.41 -16.60 26.19
C ARG A 99 -7.49 -15.64 27.37
N MET A 100 -7.92 -16.11 28.54
CA MET A 100 -7.93 -15.33 29.79
C MET A 100 -6.52 -14.91 30.21
N GLN A 101 -5.51 -15.79 30.07
CA GLN A 101 -4.11 -15.43 30.33
C GLN A 101 -3.61 -14.34 29.38
N ARG A 102 -3.90 -14.44 28.07
CA ARG A 102 -3.55 -13.40 27.10
C ARG A 102 -4.26 -12.08 27.38
N LEU A 103 -5.53 -12.12 27.79
CA LEU A 103 -6.27 -10.93 28.21
C LEU A 103 -5.62 -10.27 29.44
N ASN A 104 -5.20 -11.06 30.44
CA ASN A 104 -4.44 -10.53 31.58
C ASN A 104 -3.13 -9.87 31.14
N GLN A 105 -2.39 -10.48 30.21
CA GLN A 105 -1.16 -9.91 29.67
C GLN A 105 -1.43 -8.61 28.90
N TYR A 106 -2.50 -8.56 28.11
CA TYR A 106 -2.93 -7.35 27.41
C TYR A 106 -3.23 -6.22 28.40
N ILE A 107 -4.05 -6.47 29.43
CA ILE A 107 -4.42 -5.49 30.46
C ILE A 107 -3.16 -4.95 31.18
N LYS A 108 -2.20 -5.83 31.51
CA LYS A 108 -0.95 -5.42 32.18
C LYS A 108 -0.04 -4.58 31.29
N ARG A 109 0.01 -4.85 29.99
CA ARG A 109 0.90 -4.16 29.04
C ARG A 109 0.32 -2.82 28.59
N THR A 110 -0.99 -2.76 28.40
CA THR A 110 -1.68 -1.56 27.95
C THR A 110 -2.04 -0.73 29.20
N ASN A 111 -1.10 0.11 29.63
CA ASN A 111 -1.31 1.03 30.75
C ASN A 111 -2.59 1.87 30.54
N ASN A 112 -3.34 2.15 31.62
CA ASN A 112 -4.58 2.94 31.64
C ASN A 112 -5.77 2.37 30.84
N VAL A 113 -5.84 1.06 30.62
CA VAL A 113 -7.08 0.44 30.12
C VAL A 113 -8.10 0.31 31.24
N ALA A 114 -9.26 0.94 31.06
CA ALA A 114 -10.41 0.73 31.93
C ALA A 114 -11.07 -0.62 31.60
N PHE A 115 -11.32 -1.43 32.62
CA PHE A 115 -12.04 -2.70 32.50
C PHE A 115 -12.87 -2.96 33.76
N SER A 116 -13.91 -3.78 33.62
CA SER A 116 -14.77 -4.18 34.74
C SER A 116 -14.33 -5.54 35.29
N LYS A 117 -14.06 -5.59 36.60
CA LYS A 117 -13.87 -6.87 37.30
C LYS A 117 -15.24 -7.51 37.58
N THR A 118 -15.40 -8.75 37.15
CA THR A 118 -16.62 -9.54 37.40
C THR A 118 -16.41 -10.41 38.65
N ILE A 119 -17.36 -10.36 39.58
CA ILE A 119 -17.44 -11.29 40.71
C ILE A 119 -18.56 -12.28 40.40
N ILE A 120 -18.18 -13.54 40.20
CA ILE A 120 -19.09 -14.66 39.93
C ILE A 120 -19.59 -15.19 41.26
N ASP A 121 -20.89 -15.40 41.39
CA ASP A 121 -21.50 -15.99 42.57
C ASP A 121 -21.83 -17.46 42.30
N ALA A 122 -20.97 -18.36 42.78
CA ALA A 122 -21.18 -19.80 42.64
C ALA A 122 -21.87 -20.34 43.90
N SER A 123 -23.14 -20.70 43.78
CA SER A 123 -23.94 -21.24 44.88
C SER A 123 -24.06 -22.75 44.78
N PHE A 124 -23.51 -23.45 45.76
CA PHE A 124 -23.49 -24.91 45.83
C PHE A 124 -24.56 -25.43 46.78
N LEU A 125 -25.38 -26.34 46.28
CA LEU A 125 -26.28 -27.16 47.07
C LEU A 125 -25.72 -28.59 47.11
N LEU A 126 -25.57 -29.15 48.31
CA LEU A 126 -25.06 -30.50 48.51
C LEU A 126 -26.18 -31.38 49.09
N THR A 127 -26.36 -32.58 48.53
CA THR A 127 -27.24 -33.60 49.14
C THR A 127 -26.69 -34.07 50.49
N PRO A 128 -27.51 -34.69 51.37
CA PRO A 128 -27.05 -35.16 52.68
C PRO A 128 -25.81 -36.07 52.65
N LYS A 129 -25.66 -36.91 51.61
CA LYS A 129 -24.50 -37.82 51.50
C LYS A 129 -23.26 -37.18 50.87
N THR A 130 -23.40 -36.01 50.24
CA THR A 130 -22.28 -35.28 49.63
C THR A 130 -21.75 -34.17 50.53
N GLN A 131 -22.31 -33.99 51.74
CA GLN A 131 -21.86 -32.99 52.72
C GLN A 131 -20.37 -33.08 53.09
N GLY A 132 -19.74 -34.25 52.91
CA GLY A 132 -18.29 -34.41 53.12
C GLY A 132 -17.42 -33.52 52.23
N TYR A 133 -17.94 -33.04 51.10
CA TYR A 133 -17.21 -32.17 50.16
C TYR A 133 -17.37 -30.67 50.46
N LEU A 134 -18.07 -30.29 51.54
CA LEU A 134 -18.37 -28.91 51.86
C LEU A 134 -17.11 -28.06 52.08
N GLU A 135 -16.13 -28.57 52.82
CA GLU A 135 -14.87 -27.88 53.09
C GLU A 135 -14.06 -27.68 51.81
N ASP A 136 -13.94 -28.73 50.99
CA ASP A 136 -13.18 -28.68 49.74
C ASP A 136 -13.82 -27.73 48.72
N ILE A 137 -15.16 -27.73 48.60
CA ILE A 137 -15.90 -26.79 47.74
C ILE A 137 -15.71 -25.35 48.23
N SER A 138 -15.77 -25.14 49.54
CA SER A 138 -15.55 -23.80 50.13
C SER A 138 -14.13 -23.29 49.94
N ALA A 139 -13.16 -24.19 49.68
CA ALA A 139 -11.77 -23.86 49.41
C ALA A 139 -11.46 -23.55 47.94
N ILE A 140 -12.45 -23.64 47.02
CA ILE A 140 -12.26 -23.25 45.62
C ILE A 140 -11.91 -21.76 45.55
N ASP A 141 -10.68 -21.46 45.11
CA ASP A 141 -10.19 -20.10 44.91
C ASP A 141 -9.87 -19.86 43.43
N VAL A 142 -10.69 -19.04 42.78
CA VAL A 142 -10.47 -18.58 41.41
C VAL A 142 -10.47 -17.06 41.41
N ASN A 143 -9.29 -16.47 41.22
CA ASN A 143 -9.11 -15.03 41.21
C ASN A 143 -8.04 -14.60 40.20
N ASN A 144 -8.35 -13.59 39.39
CA ASN A 144 -7.41 -12.93 38.50
C ASN A 144 -7.71 -11.41 38.43
N LEU A 145 -7.09 -10.70 37.48
CA LEU A 145 -7.23 -9.24 37.37
C LEU A 145 -8.69 -8.80 37.15
N PHE A 146 -9.44 -9.51 36.32
CA PHE A 146 -10.78 -9.10 35.86
C PHE A 146 -11.90 -10.05 36.31
N CYS A 147 -11.60 -11.12 37.03
CA CYS A 147 -12.56 -12.12 37.47
C CYS A 147 -12.22 -12.63 38.87
N ALA A 148 -13.24 -12.86 39.70
CA ALA A 148 -13.13 -13.63 40.93
C ALA A 148 -14.38 -14.51 41.09
N VAL A 149 -14.25 -15.69 41.69
CA VAL A 149 -15.38 -16.55 42.06
C VAL A 149 -15.59 -16.48 43.57
N ARG A 150 -16.80 -16.11 43.98
CA ARG A 150 -17.27 -16.17 45.36
C ARG A 150 -18.12 -17.42 45.50
N VAL A 151 -17.61 -18.35 46.30
CA VAL A 151 -18.33 -19.60 46.61
C VAL A 151 -19.25 -19.37 47.81
N SER A 152 -20.48 -19.87 47.69
CA SER A 152 -21.47 -19.88 48.76
C SER A 152 -22.14 -21.25 48.81
N THR A 153 -22.53 -21.70 50.00
CA THR A 153 -23.23 -22.96 50.19
C THR A 153 -24.67 -22.68 50.61
N LEU A 154 -25.62 -23.37 49.99
CA LEU A 154 -27.05 -23.24 50.26
C LEU A 154 -27.49 -24.36 51.18
N GLY A 155 -28.29 -24.00 52.19
CA GLY A 155 -29.03 -24.99 52.96
C GLY A 155 -30.07 -25.69 52.06
N ILE A 156 -30.41 -26.94 52.38
CA ILE A 156 -31.38 -27.75 51.63
C ILE A 156 -32.73 -27.03 51.43
N GLN A 157 -33.15 -26.20 52.38
CA GLN A 157 -34.39 -25.44 52.34
C GLN A 157 -34.23 -23.98 51.88
N SER A 158 -33.00 -23.52 51.65
CA SER A 158 -32.73 -22.13 51.30
C SER A 158 -33.27 -21.79 49.89
N PRO A 159 -33.88 -20.61 49.69
CA PRO A 159 -34.20 -20.13 48.36
C PRO A 159 -32.91 -19.77 47.61
N PHE A 160 -32.99 -19.78 46.28
CA PHE A 160 -31.97 -19.20 45.41
C PHE A 160 -32.63 -18.19 44.49
N GLU A 161 -32.04 -17.00 44.41
CA GLU A 161 -32.43 -15.97 43.47
C GLU A 161 -31.34 -15.85 42.41
N GLU A 162 -31.70 -16.05 41.15
CA GLU A 162 -30.76 -15.96 40.04
C GLU A 162 -30.33 -14.49 39.86
N THR A 163 -29.06 -14.21 40.14
CA THR A 163 -28.44 -12.93 39.83
C THR A 163 -27.75 -12.96 38.48
N GLU A 164 -27.44 -11.77 37.97
CA GLU A 164 -26.72 -11.62 36.70
C GLU A 164 -25.38 -12.37 36.68
N ASN A 165 -24.67 -12.44 37.82
CA ASN A 165 -23.40 -13.17 37.97
C ASN A 165 -23.53 -14.52 38.69
N GLY A 166 -24.76 -14.89 39.08
CA GLY A 166 -25.05 -16.09 39.87
C GLY A 166 -25.15 -17.34 39.02
N PHE A 167 -24.59 -18.43 39.53
CA PHE A 167 -24.68 -19.77 38.94
C PHE A 167 -24.89 -20.80 40.04
N MET A 168 -25.80 -21.74 39.79
CA MET A 168 -26.14 -22.79 40.73
C MET A 168 -25.42 -24.10 40.38
N PHE A 169 -24.88 -24.74 41.41
CA PHE A 169 -24.26 -26.04 41.35
C PHE A 169 -24.96 -26.97 42.33
N LEU A 170 -25.25 -28.20 41.92
CA LEU A 170 -25.84 -29.24 42.75
C LEU A 170 -24.92 -30.45 42.76
N ILE A 171 -24.39 -30.80 43.94
CA ILE A 171 -23.58 -32.01 44.14
C ILE A 171 -24.48 -33.08 44.75
N ALA A 172 -24.62 -34.20 44.04
CA ALA A 172 -25.57 -35.24 44.40
C ALA A 172 -24.96 -36.65 44.31
N ASP A 173 -25.57 -37.61 45.02
CA ASP A 173 -25.15 -39.02 45.07
C ASP A 173 -26.15 -39.97 44.39
N ASN A 174 -27.37 -39.52 44.08
CA ASN A 174 -28.42 -40.33 43.45
C ASN A 174 -29.45 -39.47 42.69
N SER A 175 -30.07 -40.04 41.64
CA SER A 175 -30.99 -39.34 40.74
C SER A 175 -32.36 -39.00 41.34
N GLU A 176 -32.94 -39.86 42.18
CA GLU A 176 -34.32 -39.73 42.68
C GLU A 176 -34.58 -38.42 43.46
N SER A 177 -33.55 -37.86 44.11
CA SER A 177 -33.69 -36.63 44.89
C SER A 177 -33.46 -35.35 44.08
N VAL A 178 -32.85 -35.44 42.90
CA VAL A 178 -32.36 -34.27 42.14
C VAL A 178 -33.46 -33.53 41.41
N ASP A 179 -34.43 -34.23 40.81
CA ASP A 179 -35.55 -33.59 40.12
C ASP A 179 -36.35 -32.66 41.04
N ASN A 180 -36.56 -33.09 42.28
CA ASN A 180 -37.21 -32.27 43.30
C ASN A 180 -36.42 -31.00 43.63
N TYR A 181 -35.08 -31.05 43.61
CA TYR A 181 -34.25 -29.87 43.81
C TYR A 181 -34.28 -28.94 42.60
N ILE A 182 -34.11 -29.47 41.38
CA ILE A 182 -34.13 -28.68 40.14
C ILE A 182 -35.47 -27.96 39.96
N GLN A 183 -36.59 -28.64 40.24
CA GLN A 183 -37.92 -28.08 40.07
C GLN A 183 -38.22 -26.90 41.01
N ARG A 184 -37.56 -26.85 42.18
CA ARG A 184 -37.74 -25.77 43.18
C ARG A 184 -37.16 -24.44 42.73
N PHE A 185 -36.20 -24.44 41.82
CA PHE A 185 -35.53 -23.23 41.37
C PHE A 185 -36.06 -22.80 40.01
N GLN A 186 -36.37 -21.51 39.88
CA GLN A 186 -36.73 -20.87 38.61
C GLN A 186 -35.51 -20.12 38.08
N THR A 187 -34.67 -20.81 37.31
CA THR A 187 -33.46 -20.24 36.71
C THR A 187 -33.60 -20.16 35.19
N ARG A 188 -33.05 -19.11 34.58
CA ARG A 188 -32.88 -19.04 33.12
C ARG A 188 -31.56 -19.68 32.70
N LYS A 189 -30.54 -19.62 33.56
CA LYS A 189 -29.27 -20.30 33.38
C LYS A 189 -29.41 -21.77 33.76
N PRO A 190 -28.62 -22.67 33.14
CA PRO A 190 -28.62 -24.06 33.53
C PRO A 190 -28.05 -24.23 34.94
N ILE A 191 -28.68 -25.11 35.72
CA ILE A 191 -28.13 -25.63 36.97
C ILE A 191 -27.10 -26.70 36.59
N PHE A 192 -25.88 -26.58 37.09
CA PHE A 192 -24.84 -27.59 36.90
C PHE A 192 -24.99 -28.66 37.97
N VAL A 193 -25.45 -29.85 37.57
CA VAL A 193 -25.62 -30.98 38.48
C VAL A 193 -24.45 -31.93 38.29
N ILE A 194 -23.83 -32.35 39.39
CA ILE A 194 -22.67 -33.24 39.38
C ILE A 194 -22.99 -34.42 40.30
N PHE A 195 -23.15 -35.58 39.69
CA PHE A 195 -23.36 -36.85 40.37
C PHE A 195 -22.03 -37.50 40.71
N ILE A 196 -21.81 -37.74 42.01
CA ILE A 196 -20.61 -38.43 42.48
C ILE A 196 -20.83 -39.93 42.41
N GLY A 197 -20.15 -40.59 41.48
CA GLY A 197 -20.30 -42.00 41.18
C GLY A 197 -19.02 -42.65 40.63
N CYS A 198 -19.18 -43.54 39.66
CA CYS A 198 -18.08 -44.31 39.05
C CYS A 198 -17.78 -43.90 37.60
N GLU A 199 -18.58 -43.00 37.02
CA GLU A 199 -18.49 -42.55 35.64
C GLU A 199 -18.08 -41.08 35.58
N ASN A 200 -17.69 -40.61 34.40
CA ASN A 200 -17.31 -39.23 34.13
C ASN A 200 -17.95 -38.74 32.84
N GLY A 201 -18.31 -37.47 32.79
CA GLY A 201 -18.79 -36.80 31.57
C GLY A 201 -20.26 -36.40 31.62
N LEU A 202 -20.78 -35.85 30.53
CA LEU A 202 -22.18 -35.45 30.44
C LEU A 202 -23.10 -36.68 30.46
N ARG A 203 -23.96 -36.75 31.48
CA ARG A 203 -25.01 -37.78 31.61
C ARG A 203 -26.26 -37.38 30.84
N GLU A 204 -26.75 -36.18 31.09
CA GLU A 204 -28.07 -35.75 30.65
C GLU A 204 -28.16 -34.23 30.48
N VAL A 205 -28.98 -33.81 29.51
CA VAL A 205 -29.33 -32.41 29.27
C VAL A 205 -30.84 -32.26 29.43
N THR A 206 -31.26 -31.40 30.35
CA THR A 206 -32.67 -31.08 30.61
C THR A 206 -32.96 -29.61 30.34
N ASP A 207 -34.24 -29.22 30.39
CA ASP A 207 -34.65 -27.82 30.23
C ASP A 207 -34.03 -26.84 31.24
N ARG A 208 -33.58 -27.34 32.39
CA ARG A 208 -33.13 -26.52 33.52
C ARG A 208 -31.72 -26.86 34.01
N ALA A 209 -31.17 -28.00 33.60
CA ALA A 209 -29.93 -28.51 34.16
C ALA A 209 -29.07 -29.23 33.12
N LEU A 210 -27.75 -29.04 33.28
CA LEU A 210 -26.73 -29.86 32.65
C LEU A 210 -26.19 -30.82 33.72
N ILE A 211 -26.36 -32.11 33.47
CA ILE A 211 -26.12 -33.16 34.45
C ILE A 211 -24.87 -33.94 34.04
N TYR A 212 -23.89 -33.97 34.93
CA TYR A 212 -22.61 -34.64 34.74
C TYR A 212 -22.44 -35.76 35.76
N ASP A 213 -21.82 -36.86 35.33
CA ASP A 213 -21.21 -37.82 36.24
C ASP A 213 -19.77 -37.43 36.52
N ALA A 214 -19.33 -37.64 37.75
CA ALA A 214 -17.95 -37.49 38.16
C ALA A 214 -17.58 -38.54 39.21
N THR A 215 -16.37 -39.07 39.12
CA THR A 215 -15.74 -39.79 40.23
C THR A 215 -15.31 -38.83 41.34
N PRO A 216 -15.11 -39.32 42.60
CA PRO A 216 -14.53 -38.50 43.66
C PRO A 216 -13.22 -37.80 43.24
N ASP A 217 -12.36 -38.48 42.48
CA ASP A 217 -11.07 -37.96 42.02
C ASP A 217 -11.20 -36.89 40.92
N SER A 218 -12.29 -36.90 40.15
CA SER A 218 -12.50 -36.00 39.01
C SER A 218 -13.54 -34.91 39.26
N MET A 219 -14.18 -34.90 40.44
CA MET A 219 -15.21 -33.94 40.81
C MET A 219 -14.76 -32.49 40.54
N PHE A 220 -13.58 -32.09 41.03
CA PHE A 220 -13.08 -30.73 40.86
C PHE A 220 -12.79 -30.39 39.40
N ASN A 221 -12.31 -31.36 38.61
CA ASN A 221 -12.11 -31.17 37.18
C ASN A 221 -13.47 -30.94 36.48
N THR A 222 -14.52 -31.63 36.93
CA THR A 222 -15.89 -31.46 36.41
C THR A 222 -16.47 -30.12 36.82
N ILE A 223 -16.37 -29.72 38.09
CA ILE A 223 -16.75 -28.38 38.56
C ILE A 223 -16.03 -27.29 37.76
N PHE A 224 -14.72 -27.44 37.55
CA PHE A 224 -13.93 -26.48 36.80
C PHE A 224 -14.32 -26.45 35.32
N SER A 225 -14.67 -27.59 34.73
CA SER A 225 -15.19 -27.67 33.36
C SER A 225 -16.51 -26.91 33.23
N CYS A 226 -17.41 -27.04 34.21
CA CYS A 226 -18.63 -26.24 34.29
C CYS A 226 -18.32 -24.74 34.45
N PHE A 227 -17.32 -24.36 35.26
CA PHE A 227 -16.87 -22.97 35.38
C PHE A 227 -16.36 -22.40 34.05
N LEU A 228 -15.64 -23.19 33.24
CA LEU A 228 -15.16 -22.76 31.94
C LEU A 228 -16.30 -22.61 30.92
N GLN A 229 -17.32 -23.46 31.01
CA GLN A 229 -18.42 -23.49 30.05
C GLN A 229 -19.31 -22.24 30.10
N ALA A 230 -19.62 -21.72 31.29
CA ALA A 230 -20.47 -20.52 31.41
C ALA A 230 -19.93 -19.41 32.33
N PRO A 231 -19.63 -19.66 33.62
CA PRO A 231 -19.29 -18.58 34.55
C PRO A 231 -18.04 -17.77 34.20
N LEU A 232 -16.92 -18.44 33.91
CA LEU A 232 -15.65 -17.78 33.55
C LEU A 232 -15.70 -17.21 32.14
N LEU A 233 -16.44 -17.87 31.23
CA LEU A 233 -16.68 -17.38 29.88
C LEU A 233 -17.42 -16.04 29.90
N MET A 234 -18.46 -15.93 30.73
CA MET A 234 -19.21 -14.71 30.95
C MET A 234 -18.30 -13.58 31.47
N ALA A 235 -17.48 -13.86 32.49
CA ALA A 235 -16.55 -12.86 33.03
C ALA A 235 -15.51 -12.40 32.00
N PHE A 236 -14.98 -13.33 31.19
CA PHE A 236 -14.07 -13.03 30.09
C PHE A 236 -14.71 -12.11 29.04
N ARG A 237 -15.93 -12.44 28.58
CA ARG A 237 -16.68 -11.61 27.62
C ARG A 237 -16.99 -10.21 28.17
N ARG A 238 -17.44 -10.13 29.42
CA ARG A 238 -17.71 -8.83 30.09
C ARG A 238 -16.47 -7.96 30.13
N CYS A 239 -15.32 -8.54 30.47
CA CYS A 239 -14.05 -7.83 30.47
C CYS A 239 -13.72 -7.30 29.07
N ILE A 240 -13.73 -8.15 28.03
CA ILE A 240 -13.48 -7.72 26.64
C ILE A 240 -14.44 -6.60 26.22
N LYS A 241 -15.74 -6.76 26.47
CA LYS A 241 -16.77 -5.76 26.12
C LYS A 241 -16.53 -4.43 26.84
N SER A 242 -16.16 -4.47 28.12
CA SER A 242 -15.84 -3.26 28.91
C SER A 242 -14.64 -2.51 28.34
N ILE A 243 -13.61 -3.22 27.89
CA ILE A 243 -12.43 -2.62 27.25
C ILE A 243 -12.80 -2.05 25.88
N GLN A 244 -13.52 -2.82 25.05
CA GLN A 244 -13.92 -2.42 23.70
C GLN A 244 -14.82 -1.18 23.69
N ALA A 245 -15.63 -0.98 24.73
CA ALA A 245 -16.42 0.23 24.91
C ALA A 245 -15.56 1.49 25.06
N SER A 246 -14.35 1.35 25.62
CA SER A 246 -13.39 2.46 25.76
C SER A 246 -12.48 2.62 24.54
N LYS A 247 -12.11 1.53 23.86
CA LYS A 247 -11.16 1.53 22.75
C LYS A 247 -11.36 0.31 21.84
N LYS A 248 -11.55 0.55 20.54
CA LYS A 248 -11.43 -0.52 19.52
C LYS A 248 -9.97 -0.88 19.35
N ASP A 249 -9.60 -2.10 19.73
CA ASP A 249 -8.23 -2.62 19.67
C ASP A 249 -8.21 -3.97 18.95
N ALA A 250 -7.38 -4.08 17.91
CA ALA A 250 -7.28 -5.28 17.08
C ALA A 250 -6.74 -6.49 17.87
N GLU A 251 -5.92 -6.27 18.90
CA GLU A 251 -5.41 -7.36 19.74
C GLU A 251 -6.51 -8.09 20.52
N LEU A 252 -7.57 -7.37 20.93
CA LEU A 252 -8.71 -8.00 21.59
C LEU A 252 -9.46 -8.94 20.64
N GLN A 253 -9.55 -8.59 19.35
CA GLN A 253 -10.14 -9.47 18.34
C GLN A 253 -9.33 -10.77 18.18
N LYS A 254 -7.99 -10.68 18.25
CA LYS A 254 -7.11 -11.87 18.21
C LYS A 254 -7.31 -12.78 19.42
N ILE A 255 -7.59 -12.20 20.59
CA ILE A 255 -7.82 -12.98 21.82
C ILE A 255 -9.13 -13.76 21.76
N SER A 256 -10.14 -13.27 21.04
CA SER A 256 -11.48 -13.86 20.98
C SER A 256 -11.84 -14.51 19.64
N CYS A 257 -10.96 -14.50 18.64
CA CYS A 257 -11.22 -15.13 17.34
C CYS A 257 -11.10 -16.66 17.41
N ILE A 258 -11.99 -17.35 16.71
CA ILE A 258 -11.94 -18.82 16.50
C ILE A 258 -11.43 -19.20 15.10
N GLU A 259 -11.32 -18.21 14.22
CA GLU A 259 -10.74 -18.29 12.88
C GLU A 259 -9.65 -17.21 12.75
N PRO A 260 -8.65 -17.42 11.88
CA PRO A 260 -7.68 -16.40 11.54
C PRO A 260 -8.35 -15.10 11.07
N LEU A 261 -7.86 -13.97 11.57
CA LEU A 261 -8.27 -12.65 11.10
C LEU A 261 -7.72 -12.44 9.69
N ILE A 262 -8.58 -11.98 8.78
CA ILE A 262 -8.20 -11.72 7.39
C ILE A 262 -7.87 -10.23 7.26
N SER A 263 -6.62 -9.92 6.93
CA SER A 263 -6.18 -8.57 6.65
C SER A 263 -6.08 -8.36 5.14
N VAL A 264 -6.67 -7.27 4.67
CA VAL A 264 -6.60 -6.85 3.26
C VAL A 264 -5.96 -5.48 3.18
N GLU A 265 -4.86 -5.42 2.44
CA GLU A 265 -4.03 -4.23 2.24
C GLU A 265 -3.94 -3.91 0.75
N VAL A 266 -4.02 -2.62 0.44
CA VAL A 266 -3.88 -2.07 -0.92
C VAL A 266 -3.43 -0.63 -0.79
N GLU A 267 -2.59 -0.17 -1.73
CA GLU A 267 -2.20 1.23 -1.79
C GLU A 267 -3.44 2.11 -2.00
N ASN A 268 -3.58 3.14 -1.16
CA ASN A 268 -4.76 4.01 -1.16
C ASN A 268 -4.68 5.13 -2.19
N ARG A 269 -3.54 5.34 -2.85
CA ARG A 269 -3.34 6.37 -3.87
C ARG A 269 -2.88 5.74 -5.18
N ILE A 270 -3.69 5.86 -6.22
CA ILE A 270 -3.41 5.23 -7.52
C ILE A 270 -3.40 6.30 -8.61
N GLU A 271 -2.33 6.37 -9.40
CA GLU A 271 -2.31 7.24 -10.57
C GLU A 271 -3.25 6.70 -11.66
N VAL A 272 -3.95 7.58 -12.37
CA VAL A 272 -4.78 7.19 -13.54
C VAL A 272 -3.98 6.34 -14.52
N GLY A 273 -4.51 5.18 -14.90
CA GLY A 273 -3.87 4.22 -15.79
C GLY A 273 -2.85 3.28 -15.11
N LYS A 274 -2.64 3.41 -13.79
CA LYS A 274 -1.83 2.50 -12.99
C LYS A 274 -2.70 1.58 -12.13
N SER A 275 -2.04 0.60 -11.50
CA SER A 275 -2.68 -0.39 -10.64
C SER A 275 -1.94 -0.56 -9.32
N ALA A 276 -2.68 -0.81 -8.25
CA ALA A 276 -2.16 -1.22 -6.95
C ALA A 276 -2.49 -2.69 -6.68
N LYS A 277 -1.49 -3.45 -6.22
CA LYS A 277 -1.67 -4.86 -5.85
C LYS A 277 -2.46 -4.98 -4.54
N ILE A 278 -3.38 -5.93 -4.50
CA ILE A 278 -4.08 -6.34 -3.28
C ILE A 278 -3.25 -7.42 -2.58
N SER A 279 -2.92 -7.17 -1.33
CA SER A 279 -2.23 -8.12 -0.45
C SER A 279 -3.22 -8.62 0.61
N VAL A 280 -3.27 -9.94 0.77
CA VAL A 280 -4.14 -10.60 1.76
C VAL A 280 -3.28 -11.46 2.68
N SER A 281 -3.51 -11.35 3.98
CA SER A 281 -2.81 -12.14 4.99
C SER A 281 -3.77 -12.66 6.06
N LEU A 282 -3.35 -13.72 6.74
CA LEU A 282 -4.06 -14.35 7.85
C LEU A 282 -3.26 -14.16 9.13
N ASP A 283 -3.93 -13.79 10.22
CA ASP A 283 -3.33 -13.72 11.56
C ASP A 283 -4.18 -14.52 12.58
N PRO A 284 -3.67 -15.63 13.13
CA PRO A 284 -2.38 -16.27 12.80
C PRO A 284 -2.35 -16.84 11.37
N PRO A 285 -1.18 -17.12 10.78
CA PRO A 285 -1.05 -17.62 9.40
C PRO A 285 -1.42 -19.11 9.27
N LEU A 286 -2.64 -19.46 9.67
CA LEU A 286 -3.18 -20.81 9.68
C LEU A 286 -4.22 -20.99 8.57
N GLY A 287 -4.19 -22.15 7.90
CA GLY A 287 -5.17 -22.49 6.86
C GLY A 287 -4.96 -21.77 5.53
N GLN A 288 -6.02 -21.68 4.74
CA GLN A 288 -6.03 -21.03 3.43
C GLN A 288 -6.94 -19.81 3.45
N VAL A 289 -6.59 -18.79 2.68
CA VAL A 289 -7.44 -17.61 2.51
C VAL A 289 -8.76 -18.08 1.90
N PRO A 290 -9.92 -17.80 2.54
CA PRO A 290 -11.21 -18.20 1.97
C PRO A 290 -11.46 -17.45 0.67
N LYS A 291 -12.42 -17.92 -0.14
CA LYS A 291 -12.80 -17.22 -1.36
C LYS A 291 -13.32 -15.81 -1.02
N LEU A 292 -12.60 -14.80 -1.48
CA LEU A 292 -12.96 -13.39 -1.32
C LEU A 292 -13.62 -12.84 -2.58
N ILE A 293 -14.57 -11.93 -2.40
CA ILE A 293 -15.24 -11.21 -3.48
C ILE A 293 -14.94 -9.71 -3.28
N TYR A 294 -14.45 -9.08 -4.33
CA TYR A 294 -14.08 -7.66 -4.33
C TYR A 294 -15.08 -6.86 -5.16
N LYS A 295 -15.57 -5.76 -4.62
CA LYS A 295 -16.44 -4.81 -5.33
C LYS A 295 -15.87 -3.41 -5.18
N ILE A 296 -15.96 -2.62 -6.25
CA ILE A 296 -15.64 -1.21 -6.21
C ILE A 296 -16.93 -0.42 -6.33
N ALA A 297 -17.24 0.40 -5.33
CA ALA A 297 -18.49 1.16 -5.29
C ALA A 297 -18.63 2.14 -6.47
N ASN A 298 -17.53 2.77 -6.92
CA ASN A 298 -17.52 3.67 -8.06
C ASN A 298 -16.66 3.14 -9.22
N HIS A 299 -17.30 2.45 -10.16
CA HIS A 299 -16.65 1.80 -11.31
C HIS A 299 -16.08 2.76 -12.37
N HIS A 300 -16.48 4.04 -12.33
CA HIS A 300 -15.92 5.08 -13.20
C HIS A 300 -14.54 5.54 -12.73
N VAL A 301 -14.35 5.61 -11.40
CA VAL A 301 -13.08 6.01 -10.77
C VAL A 301 -12.07 4.86 -10.78
N ALA A 302 -12.48 3.64 -10.43
CA ALA A 302 -11.59 2.49 -10.35
C ALA A 302 -12.25 1.17 -10.77
N SER A 303 -11.44 0.15 -11.05
CA SER A 303 -11.89 -1.25 -11.20
C SER A 303 -11.00 -2.22 -10.43
N CYS A 304 -11.47 -3.43 -10.17
CA CYS A 304 -10.73 -4.49 -9.49
C CYS A 304 -10.94 -5.81 -10.21
N ASP A 305 -9.89 -6.62 -10.34
CA ASP A 305 -9.93 -7.99 -10.88
C ASP A 305 -9.74 -9.08 -9.81
N GLY A 306 -9.65 -8.67 -8.54
CA GLY A 306 -9.38 -9.52 -7.39
C GLY A 306 -7.90 -9.70 -7.05
N LEU A 307 -6.99 -9.23 -7.91
CA LEU A 307 -5.55 -9.20 -7.66
C LEU A 307 -5.03 -7.78 -7.51
N CYS A 308 -5.59 -6.86 -8.29
CA CYS A 308 -5.20 -5.46 -8.36
C CYS A 308 -6.42 -4.54 -8.41
N VAL A 309 -6.25 -3.32 -7.91
CA VAL A 309 -7.13 -2.18 -8.15
C VAL A 309 -6.52 -1.30 -9.22
N PHE A 310 -7.28 -0.90 -10.23
CA PHE A 310 -6.87 -0.09 -11.36
C PHE A 310 -7.52 1.29 -11.29
N GLY A 311 -6.72 2.36 -11.38
CA GLY A 311 -7.21 3.73 -11.43
C GLY A 311 -7.64 4.11 -12.84
N LYS A 312 -8.89 4.55 -13.02
CA LYS A 312 -9.47 4.92 -14.32
C LYS A 312 -9.64 6.42 -14.49
N GLN A 313 -10.24 7.07 -13.50
CA GLN A 313 -10.54 8.50 -13.52
C GLN A 313 -10.25 9.09 -12.15
N GLU A 314 -9.91 10.37 -12.12
CA GLU A 314 -9.65 11.09 -10.88
C GLU A 314 -10.89 11.10 -9.98
N GLY A 315 -10.69 10.84 -8.69
CA GLY A 315 -11.77 10.79 -7.70
C GLY A 315 -11.48 9.81 -6.56
N SER A 316 -12.50 9.49 -5.77
CA SER A 316 -12.43 8.47 -4.73
C SER A 316 -13.40 7.31 -5.00
N ALA A 317 -13.01 6.11 -4.59
CA ALA A 317 -13.84 4.92 -4.65
C ALA A 317 -13.55 4.01 -3.46
N ASN A 318 -14.59 3.34 -2.96
CA ASN A 318 -14.42 2.33 -1.91
C ASN A 318 -14.24 0.95 -2.54
N LEU A 319 -13.14 0.28 -2.18
CA LEU A 319 -12.96 -1.15 -2.36
C LEU A 319 -13.61 -1.87 -1.18
N GLU A 320 -14.67 -2.60 -1.46
CA GLU A 320 -15.37 -3.44 -0.51
C GLU A 320 -14.96 -4.90 -0.70
N VAL A 321 -14.64 -5.58 0.40
CA VAL A 321 -14.20 -6.97 0.42
C VAL A 321 -15.17 -7.81 1.23
N TYR A 322 -15.67 -8.86 0.59
CA TYR A 322 -16.65 -9.79 1.12
C TYR A 322 -16.02 -11.18 1.22
N ARG A 323 -16.39 -11.94 2.24
CA ARG A 323 -16.21 -13.40 2.17
C ARG A 323 -17.32 -13.96 1.27
N SER A 324 -17.02 -14.99 0.50
CA SER A 324 -18.03 -15.62 -0.36
C SER A 324 -19.24 -16.06 0.48
N GLY A 325 -20.41 -15.53 0.14
CA GLY A 325 -21.66 -15.80 0.85
C GLY A 325 -22.09 -14.71 1.84
N ASP A 326 -21.18 -13.86 2.31
CA ASP A 326 -21.51 -12.79 3.26
C ASP A 326 -22.26 -11.65 2.56
N ALA A 327 -23.34 -11.17 3.19
CA ALA A 327 -24.14 -10.04 2.68
C ALA A 327 -23.46 -8.66 2.89
N LYS A 328 -22.58 -8.55 3.89
CA LYS A 328 -21.89 -7.30 4.26
C LYS A 328 -20.38 -7.43 4.06
N PRO A 329 -19.67 -6.35 3.68
CA PRO A 329 -18.23 -6.40 3.58
C PRO A 329 -17.61 -6.46 4.96
N PHE A 330 -16.57 -7.29 5.13
CA PHE A 330 -15.78 -7.32 6.37
C PHE A 330 -14.65 -6.29 6.34
N ALA A 331 -14.27 -5.80 5.16
CA ALA A 331 -13.29 -4.75 4.99
C ALA A 331 -13.73 -3.75 3.91
N VAL A 332 -13.53 -2.47 4.19
CA VAL A 332 -13.68 -1.36 3.23
C VAL A 332 -12.39 -0.55 3.22
N ARG A 333 -11.90 -0.23 2.02
CA ARG A 333 -10.69 0.58 1.80
C ARG A 333 -11.02 1.73 0.86
N GLU A 334 -10.73 2.94 1.29
CA GLU A 334 -10.86 4.12 0.43
C GLU A 334 -9.66 4.20 -0.53
N ILE A 335 -9.95 4.31 -1.81
CA ILE A 335 -8.99 4.44 -2.91
C ILE A 335 -9.15 5.83 -3.50
N SER A 336 -8.08 6.61 -3.47
CA SER A 336 -7.96 7.91 -4.14
C SER A 336 -7.21 7.73 -5.44
N VAL A 337 -7.90 7.99 -6.55
CA VAL A 337 -7.30 8.00 -7.88
C VAL A 337 -6.96 9.43 -8.25
N TYR A 338 -5.71 9.69 -8.61
CA TYR A 338 -5.25 11.04 -8.95
C TYR A 338 -4.65 11.07 -10.36
N LYS A 339 -4.83 12.20 -11.04
CA LYS A 339 -4.24 12.43 -12.36
C LYS A 339 -3.01 13.31 -12.21
N ARG A 340 -1.86 12.84 -12.67
CA ARG A 340 -0.65 13.66 -12.72
C ARG A 340 -0.75 14.72 -13.81
N ASN A 341 -0.26 15.93 -13.51
CA ASN A 341 -0.16 17.01 -14.47
C ASN A 341 1.26 17.00 -15.06
N ARG A 342 1.53 16.14 -16.04
CA ARG A 342 2.89 15.94 -16.55
C ARG A 342 3.21 16.93 -17.68
N ILE A 343 4.49 17.29 -17.84
CA ILE A 343 4.98 17.95 -19.04
C ILE A 343 4.58 17.13 -20.27
N THR A 344 3.89 17.79 -21.21
CA THR A 344 3.46 17.22 -22.50
C THR A 344 4.26 17.77 -23.67
N LYS A 345 4.91 18.93 -23.50
CA LYS A 345 5.70 19.59 -24.53
C LYS A 345 6.91 20.29 -23.92
N LEU A 346 8.06 20.14 -24.58
CA LEU A 346 9.29 20.90 -24.35
C LEU A 346 9.52 21.83 -25.54
N ILE A 347 9.97 23.06 -25.28
CA ILE A 347 10.22 24.10 -26.28
C ILE A 347 11.60 24.67 -26.04
N LEU A 348 12.51 24.51 -27.00
CA LEU A 348 13.86 25.06 -26.91
C LEU A 348 13.89 26.48 -27.49
N SER A 349 14.76 27.34 -26.97
CA SER A 349 14.95 28.70 -27.50
C SER A 349 15.54 28.74 -28.92
N ASP A 350 16.19 27.66 -29.33
CA ASP A 350 16.90 27.55 -30.60
C ASP A 350 16.69 26.14 -31.18
N ASP A 351 16.32 26.05 -32.46
CA ASP A 351 16.22 24.77 -33.18
C ASP A 351 17.56 24.38 -33.84
N SER A 352 18.40 25.38 -34.12
CA SER A 352 19.74 25.18 -34.66
C SER A 352 20.72 26.25 -34.17
N LEU A 353 21.99 25.86 -33.98
CA LEU A 353 23.08 26.74 -33.58
C LEU A 353 24.30 26.56 -34.47
N LEU A 354 24.91 27.68 -34.85
CA LEU A 354 26.26 27.75 -35.41
C LEU A 354 27.17 28.42 -34.38
N LEU A 355 28.20 27.72 -33.93
CA LEU A 355 29.12 28.18 -32.88
C LEU A 355 30.58 28.08 -33.34
N GLY A 356 31.42 28.96 -32.82
CA GLY A 356 32.88 28.85 -32.88
C GLY A 356 33.42 27.89 -31.81
N VAL A 357 34.54 27.22 -32.09
CA VAL A 357 35.26 26.44 -31.07
C VAL A 357 35.62 27.34 -29.88
N GLY A 358 35.25 26.92 -28.66
CA GLY A 358 35.45 27.68 -27.43
C GLY A 358 34.24 28.53 -27.01
N ASP A 359 33.23 28.68 -27.88
CA ASP A 359 32.04 29.46 -27.56
C ASP A 359 31.23 28.83 -26.42
N ARG A 360 30.60 29.72 -25.65
CA ARG A 360 29.63 29.36 -24.61
C ARG A 360 28.30 30.02 -24.90
N LYS A 361 27.23 29.23 -24.83
CA LYS A 361 25.84 29.70 -24.98
C LYS A 361 24.96 28.96 -23.98
N ARG A 362 23.78 29.51 -23.69
CA ARG A 362 22.75 28.81 -22.92
C ARG A 362 21.52 28.63 -23.80
N ILE A 363 21.03 27.40 -23.94
CA ILE A 363 19.70 27.15 -24.53
C ILE A 363 18.69 27.17 -23.38
N LYS A 364 17.62 27.95 -23.54
CA LYS A 364 16.48 27.92 -22.61
C LYS A 364 15.52 26.82 -23.03
N CYS A 365 14.94 26.13 -22.05
CA CYS A 365 13.87 25.16 -22.25
C CYS A 365 12.64 25.63 -21.49
N ASP A 366 11.59 25.95 -22.24
CA ASP A 366 10.25 26.15 -21.71
C ASP A 366 9.45 24.85 -21.83
N TYR A 367 8.38 24.70 -21.04
CA TYR A 367 7.57 23.50 -21.02
C TYR A 367 6.09 23.82 -20.83
N ALA A 368 5.23 22.90 -21.26
CA ALA A 368 3.79 22.98 -21.05
C ALA A 368 3.24 21.66 -20.50
N PRO A 369 2.28 21.70 -19.55
CA PRO A 369 1.76 22.91 -18.88
C PRO A 369 2.75 23.52 -17.88
N ILE A 370 2.58 24.80 -17.52
CA ILE A 370 3.52 25.55 -16.66
C ILE A 370 3.51 25.04 -15.20
N ASP A 371 2.40 24.47 -14.76
CA ASP A 371 2.16 23.91 -13.43
C ASP A 371 2.38 22.38 -13.40
N ALA A 372 3.21 21.87 -14.31
CA ALA A 372 3.51 20.46 -14.36
C ALA A 372 4.22 19.95 -13.09
N ASP A 373 3.91 18.73 -12.67
CA ASP A 373 4.39 18.11 -11.42
C ASP A 373 5.74 17.36 -11.57
N ASN A 374 6.34 17.39 -12.76
CA ASN A 374 7.55 16.66 -13.12
C ASN A 374 8.70 17.55 -13.65
N THR A 375 8.71 18.84 -13.34
CA THR A 375 9.72 19.80 -13.84
C THR A 375 11.16 19.45 -13.44
N GLN A 376 11.32 18.81 -12.27
CA GLN A 376 12.58 18.26 -11.77
C GLN A 376 13.16 17.11 -12.62
N THR A 377 12.37 16.54 -13.55
CA THR A 377 12.79 15.45 -14.44
C THR A 377 13.42 15.94 -15.74
N ILE A 378 13.49 17.26 -15.96
CA ILE A 378 14.14 17.83 -17.14
C ILE A 378 15.63 17.52 -17.12
N THR A 379 16.12 16.88 -18.17
CA THR A 379 17.54 16.54 -18.34
C THR A 379 18.03 16.91 -19.72
N TRP A 380 19.34 17.15 -19.83
CA TRP A 380 20.02 17.56 -21.05
C TRP A 380 21.13 16.59 -21.40
N LYS A 381 21.33 16.36 -22.69
CA LYS A 381 22.42 15.53 -23.21
C LYS A 381 22.87 16.01 -24.59
N SER A 382 24.16 15.85 -24.89
CA SER A 382 24.68 15.97 -26.26
C SER A 382 24.80 14.59 -26.91
N SER A 383 24.50 14.49 -28.21
CA SER A 383 24.77 13.27 -28.98
C SER A 383 26.27 13.02 -29.15
N ASP A 384 27.11 14.05 -29.02
CA ASP A 384 28.57 13.97 -29.08
C ASP A 384 29.20 15.01 -28.13
N GLU A 385 29.67 14.54 -26.98
CA GLU A 385 30.32 15.36 -25.95
C GLU A 385 31.76 15.78 -26.30
N SER A 386 32.34 15.22 -27.36
CA SER A 386 33.64 15.68 -27.89
C SER A 386 33.50 16.93 -28.75
N VAL A 387 32.31 17.14 -29.33
CA VAL A 387 31.95 18.33 -30.13
C VAL A 387 31.36 19.42 -29.24
N ILE A 388 30.33 19.10 -28.45
CA ILE A 388 29.65 20.03 -27.53
C ILE A 388 29.32 19.33 -26.22
N ARG A 389 29.67 19.95 -25.09
CA ARG A 389 29.14 19.59 -23.77
C ARG A 389 27.98 20.49 -23.37
N ILE A 390 27.01 19.92 -22.68
CA ILE A 390 25.89 20.64 -22.08
C ILE A 390 25.76 20.27 -20.60
N ASP A 391 25.50 21.26 -19.76
CA ASP A 391 25.24 21.06 -18.34
C ASP A 391 23.74 20.87 -18.03
N LYS A 392 23.43 20.55 -16.76
CA LYS A 392 22.05 20.34 -16.28
C LYS A 392 21.13 21.57 -16.42
N ASN A 393 21.69 22.76 -16.63
CA ASN A 393 20.99 24.04 -16.70
C ASN A 393 20.88 24.57 -18.14
N GLY A 394 21.22 23.74 -19.15
CA GLY A 394 21.21 24.11 -20.56
C GLY A 394 22.42 24.93 -21.02
N GLY A 395 23.48 25.00 -20.20
CA GLY A 395 24.73 25.70 -20.52
C GLY A 395 25.63 24.86 -21.42
N ILE A 396 26.01 25.42 -22.57
CA ILE A 396 26.74 24.76 -23.65
C ILE A 396 28.18 25.27 -23.72
N SER A 397 29.11 24.36 -23.98
CA SER A 397 30.49 24.65 -24.36
C SER A 397 30.85 23.93 -25.66
N ALA A 398 31.22 24.70 -26.68
CA ALA A 398 31.72 24.18 -27.95
C ALA A 398 33.19 23.77 -27.81
N ILE A 399 33.51 22.50 -28.04
CA ILE A 399 34.82 21.90 -27.73
C ILE A 399 35.65 21.71 -28.98
N SER A 400 35.06 21.11 -30.02
CA SER A 400 35.77 20.80 -31.25
C SER A 400 34.86 20.93 -32.46
N LYS A 401 35.46 21.04 -33.64
CA LYS A 401 34.74 21.12 -34.92
C LYS A 401 33.88 19.86 -35.11
N GLY A 402 32.62 20.03 -35.47
CA GLY A 402 31.72 18.93 -35.77
C GLY A 402 30.26 19.35 -35.75
N ALA A 403 29.36 18.39 -35.97
CA ALA A 403 27.93 18.59 -35.83
C ALA A 403 27.36 17.56 -34.84
N CYS A 404 26.50 18.01 -33.93
CA CYS A 404 25.84 17.15 -32.96
C CYS A 404 24.42 17.63 -32.66
N ARG A 405 23.65 16.83 -31.93
CA ARG A 405 22.33 17.19 -31.43
C ARG A 405 22.38 17.39 -29.94
N ILE A 406 21.79 18.47 -29.47
CA ILE A 406 21.49 18.69 -28.07
C ILE A 406 20.06 18.21 -27.85
N ILE A 407 19.86 17.34 -26.86
CA ILE A 407 18.58 16.69 -26.57
C ILE A 407 18.18 17.08 -25.15
N CYS A 408 16.97 17.60 -25.01
CA CYS A 408 16.32 17.87 -23.74
C CYS A 408 15.17 16.88 -23.56
N THR A 409 15.06 16.23 -22.41
CA THR A 409 14.00 15.25 -22.12
C THR A 409 13.34 15.51 -20.77
N ALA A 410 12.06 15.17 -20.66
CA ALA A 410 11.30 15.14 -19.42
C ALA A 410 10.38 13.91 -19.46
N GLU A 411 10.68 12.91 -18.63
CA GLU A 411 10.07 11.57 -18.67
C GLU A 411 9.98 11.01 -20.11
N ASN A 412 8.78 11.05 -20.71
CA ASN A 412 8.48 10.47 -22.02
C ASN A 412 8.50 11.49 -23.18
N VAL A 413 8.81 12.77 -22.91
CA VAL A 413 8.80 13.85 -23.91
C VAL A 413 10.23 14.31 -24.19
N SER A 414 10.52 14.68 -25.44
CA SER A 414 11.83 15.20 -25.85
C SER A 414 11.74 16.38 -26.82
N ALA A 415 12.77 17.23 -26.80
CA ALA A 415 13.02 18.27 -27.80
C ALA A 415 14.51 18.28 -28.16
N GLN A 416 14.85 18.78 -29.36
CA GLN A 416 16.22 18.75 -29.88
C GLN A 416 16.62 20.05 -30.58
N CYS A 417 17.92 20.38 -30.50
CA CYS A 417 18.57 21.46 -31.23
C CYS A 417 19.77 20.90 -31.99
N ILE A 418 19.92 21.26 -33.26
CA ILE A 418 21.07 20.86 -34.09
C ILE A 418 22.18 21.89 -33.91
N CYS A 419 23.37 21.44 -33.52
CA CYS A 419 24.50 22.34 -33.31
C CYS A 419 25.64 21.99 -34.25
N THR A 420 26.18 22.99 -34.93
CA THR A 420 27.38 22.88 -35.76
C THR A 420 28.46 23.78 -35.18
N VAL A 421 29.62 23.21 -34.89
CA VAL A 421 30.80 23.91 -34.39
C VAL A 421 31.83 24.02 -35.50
N LYS A 422 32.29 25.24 -35.76
CA LYS A 422 33.37 25.54 -36.71
C LYS A 422 34.55 26.20 -36.00
N PRO A 423 35.80 26.06 -36.49
CA PRO A 423 36.93 26.82 -35.98
C PRO A 423 36.77 28.33 -36.24
N TYR A 424 37.50 29.14 -35.49
CA TYR A 424 37.71 30.56 -35.82
C TYR A 424 38.79 30.72 -36.89
N LEU A 425 38.69 31.79 -37.69
CA LEU A 425 39.73 32.18 -38.63
C LEU A 425 41.05 32.40 -37.89
N LYS A 426 42.15 31.92 -38.46
CA LYS A 426 43.50 32.08 -37.90
C LYS A 426 44.40 32.94 -38.76
N ASP A 427 44.27 32.85 -40.08
CA ASP A 427 45.16 33.51 -41.01
C ASP A 427 44.43 33.92 -42.30
N ILE A 428 44.91 35.02 -42.90
CA ILE A 428 44.44 35.59 -44.17
C ILE A 428 45.67 35.71 -45.07
N SER A 429 45.68 34.98 -46.17
CA SER A 429 46.72 35.11 -47.20
C SER A 429 46.17 35.79 -48.44
N VAL A 430 46.99 36.65 -49.04
CA VAL A 430 46.66 37.36 -50.28
C VAL A 430 47.67 36.94 -51.32
N ASP A 431 47.20 36.37 -52.41
CA ASP A 431 48.04 36.00 -53.55
C ASP A 431 48.26 37.24 -54.41
N ILE A 432 49.31 37.99 -54.08
CA ILE A 432 49.69 39.22 -54.76
C ILE A 432 51.21 39.44 -54.71
N GLU A 433 51.78 39.94 -55.80
CA GLU A 433 53.19 40.29 -55.87
C GLU A 433 53.45 41.61 -55.14
N LEU A 434 54.22 41.56 -54.05
CA LEU A 434 54.65 42.73 -53.28
C LEU A 434 56.17 42.91 -53.43
N GLU A 435 56.61 44.10 -53.81
CA GLU A 435 58.02 44.49 -53.79
C GLU A 435 58.32 45.13 -52.43
N GLU A 436 59.17 44.49 -51.62
CA GLU A 436 59.51 44.96 -50.25
C GLU A 436 58.28 45.23 -49.35
N GLY A 437 57.19 44.46 -49.52
CA GLY A 437 55.94 44.62 -48.77
C GLY A 437 55.01 45.71 -49.31
N VAL A 438 55.33 46.27 -50.48
CA VAL A 438 54.56 47.31 -51.16
C VAL A 438 53.97 46.78 -52.46
N LEU A 439 52.68 47.01 -52.65
CA LEU A 439 51.98 46.81 -53.91
C LEU A 439 52.13 48.07 -54.77
N TYR A 440 52.74 47.95 -55.95
CA TYR A 440 52.83 49.05 -56.91
C TYR A 440 51.74 48.93 -57.98
N LEU A 441 50.95 49.98 -58.16
CA LEU A 441 49.91 50.08 -59.19
C LEU A 441 50.10 51.32 -60.05
N GLU A 442 49.68 51.23 -61.32
CA GLU A 442 49.64 52.40 -62.20
C GLU A 442 48.33 53.18 -61.99
N PRO A 443 48.31 54.52 -62.14
CA PRO A 443 47.07 55.27 -62.06
C PRO A 443 46.01 54.73 -63.04
N LEU A 444 44.76 54.64 -62.59
CA LEU A 444 43.60 54.11 -63.33
C LEU A 444 43.63 52.59 -63.59
N SER A 445 44.57 51.83 -62.98
CA SER A 445 44.55 50.37 -63.03
C SER A 445 43.67 49.78 -61.93
N GLU A 446 43.22 48.55 -62.13
CA GLU A 446 42.48 47.77 -61.12
C GLU A 446 43.12 46.39 -60.90
N ILE A 447 43.00 45.87 -59.68
CA ILE A 447 43.43 44.52 -59.34
C ILE A 447 42.41 43.89 -58.39
N THR A 448 41.99 42.66 -58.69
CA THR A 448 41.14 41.87 -57.79
C THR A 448 42.03 41.00 -56.90
N LEU A 449 41.92 41.19 -55.58
CA LEU A 449 42.65 40.41 -54.60
C LEU A 449 42.10 38.97 -54.54
N GLN A 450 42.99 38.00 -54.78
CA GLN A 450 42.73 36.60 -54.49
C GLN A 450 43.10 36.34 -53.02
N VAL A 451 42.08 36.24 -52.17
CA VAL A 451 42.26 36.07 -50.73
C VAL A 451 41.90 34.65 -50.33
N ALA A 452 42.83 33.95 -49.68
CA ALA A 452 42.58 32.66 -49.06
C ALA A 452 42.55 32.80 -47.53
N ILE A 453 41.67 32.01 -46.91
CA ILE A 453 41.47 32.01 -45.46
C ILE A 453 41.84 30.65 -44.88
N THR A 454 42.56 30.66 -43.75
CA THR A 454 42.92 29.43 -43.04
C THR A 454 42.39 29.48 -41.60
N PRO A 455 41.55 28.52 -41.18
CA PRO A 455 40.93 27.46 -41.98
C PRO A 455 39.82 27.99 -42.91
N SER A 456 39.57 27.30 -44.03
CA SER A 456 38.57 27.69 -45.05
C SER A 456 37.11 27.54 -44.60
N ASP A 457 36.86 26.71 -43.59
CA ASP A 457 35.54 26.47 -42.99
C ASP A 457 35.51 27.04 -41.57
N CYS A 458 35.64 28.36 -41.45
CA CYS A 458 35.56 29.07 -40.18
C CYS A 458 34.18 29.71 -39.94
N VAL A 459 33.85 29.94 -38.67
CA VAL A 459 32.59 30.57 -38.27
C VAL A 459 32.52 32.05 -38.65
N ASP A 460 33.68 32.71 -38.74
CA ASP A 460 33.84 34.14 -38.95
C ASP A 460 34.62 34.49 -40.22
N GLY A 461 34.59 33.61 -41.23
CA GLY A 461 35.37 33.73 -42.47
C GLY A 461 34.93 34.83 -43.45
N GLU A 462 33.87 35.57 -43.17
CA GLU A 462 33.48 36.73 -43.97
C GLU A 462 34.54 37.84 -43.83
N LEU A 463 35.05 38.33 -44.96
CA LEU A 463 36.12 39.31 -45.02
C LEU A 463 35.63 40.69 -45.48
N THR A 464 36.24 41.73 -44.94
CA THR A 464 36.08 43.12 -45.39
C THR A 464 37.44 43.69 -45.76
N VAL A 465 37.52 44.34 -46.92
CA VAL A 465 38.72 45.06 -47.39
C VAL A 465 38.46 46.56 -47.29
N VAL A 466 39.40 47.30 -46.71
CA VAL A 466 39.34 48.77 -46.56
C VAL A 466 40.65 49.41 -46.98
N SER A 467 40.57 50.67 -47.39
CA SER A 467 41.74 51.52 -47.71
C SER A 467 41.84 52.65 -46.69
N SER A 468 43.06 53.02 -46.30
CA SER A 468 43.31 54.21 -45.48
C SER A 468 43.01 55.52 -46.21
N ASP A 469 43.05 55.51 -47.56
CA ASP A 469 42.70 56.65 -48.40
C ASP A 469 41.96 56.20 -49.68
N TYR A 470 40.66 56.46 -49.73
CA TYR A 470 39.77 56.10 -50.84
C TYR A 470 39.92 56.99 -52.09
N ASN A 471 40.63 58.12 -51.97
CA ASN A 471 41.01 58.96 -53.11
C ASN A 471 42.25 58.41 -53.80
N VAL A 472 43.13 57.71 -53.07
CA VAL A 472 44.34 57.06 -53.60
C VAL A 472 44.04 55.63 -54.08
N VAL A 473 43.44 54.78 -53.22
CA VAL A 473 42.93 53.45 -53.59
C VAL A 473 41.49 53.30 -53.16
N ASN A 474 40.58 53.18 -54.12
CA ASN A 474 39.19 52.84 -53.82
C ASN A 474 38.99 51.33 -53.77
N VAL A 475 38.11 50.86 -52.89
CA VAL A 475 37.89 49.41 -52.69
C VAL A 475 36.42 49.09 -52.94
N VAL A 476 36.16 48.12 -53.81
CA VAL A 476 34.82 47.56 -54.02
C VAL A 476 34.91 46.04 -53.92
N LYS A 477 34.29 45.48 -52.88
CA LYS A 477 34.46 44.05 -52.50
C LYS A 477 35.96 43.74 -52.29
N ASN A 478 36.53 42.89 -53.14
CA ASN A 478 37.95 42.52 -53.12
C ASN A 478 38.75 43.20 -54.24
N THR A 479 38.17 44.17 -54.97
CA THR A 479 38.87 44.85 -56.07
C THR A 479 39.36 46.22 -55.64
N LEU A 480 40.66 46.45 -55.84
CA LEU A 480 41.34 47.72 -55.61
C LEU A 480 41.38 48.51 -56.91
N TYR A 481 40.97 49.78 -56.86
CA TYR A 481 41.00 50.72 -57.98
C TYR A 481 42.01 51.82 -57.67
N ALA A 482 43.12 51.85 -58.41
CA ALA A 482 44.14 52.88 -58.28
C ALA A 482 43.64 54.20 -58.90
N LYS A 483 43.55 55.25 -58.08
CA LYS A 483 43.02 56.55 -58.50
C LYS A 483 44.15 57.58 -58.54
N ASP A 484 44.31 58.36 -57.48
CA ASP A 484 45.28 59.44 -57.41
C ASP A 484 46.67 58.92 -57.03
N LYS A 485 47.70 59.65 -57.43
CA LYS A 485 49.07 59.35 -57.00
C LYS A 485 49.19 59.57 -55.50
N GLY A 486 49.70 58.58 -54.79
CA GLY A 486 49.84 58.62 -53.35
C GLY A 486 50.15 57.26 -52.78
N GLU A 487 50.05 57.16 -51.46
CA GLU A 487 50.24 55.92 -50.72
C GLU A 487 48.98 55.67 -49.87
N ALA A 488 48.50 54.44 -49.86
CA ALA A 488 47.40 54.02 -48.99
C ALA A 488 47.73 52.66 -48.36
N GLU A 489 47.28 52.42 -47.14
CA GLU A 489 47.32 51.11 -46.51
C GLU A 489 46.02 50.36 -46.82
N ILE A 490 46.14 49.13 -47.32
CA ILE A 490 45.01 48.25 -47.58
C ILE A 490 44.94 47.24 -46.44
N THR A 491 43.81 47.19 -45.75
CA THR A 491 43.58 46.25 -44.64
C THR A 491 42.45 45.30 -45.00
N ILE A 492 42.73 44.01 -44.89
CA ILE A 492 41.77 42.92 -45.01
C ILE A 492 41.54 42.37 -43.61
N ARG A 493 40.29 42.32 -43.15
CA ARG A 493 39.97 41.79 -41.83
C ARG A 493 38.71 40.94 -41.86
N ASN A 494 38.61 40.00 -40.95
CA ASN A 494 37.40 39.21 -40.79
C ASN A 494 36.27 39.96 -40.08
N SER A 495 35.07 39.41 -40.13
CA SER A 495 33.85 39.96 -39.53
C SER A 495 33.98 40.29 -38.04
N THR A 496 34.80 39.55 -37.30
CA THR A 496 35.07 39.80 -35.87
C THR A 496 36.20 40.81 -35.63
N GLY A 497 36.98 41.15 -36.65
CA GLY A 497 38.17 42.00 -36.57
C GLY A 497 39.35 41.36 -35.81
N ARG A 498 39.27 40.08 -35.44
CA ARG A 498 40.32 39.37 -34.69
C ARG A 498 41.55 39.03 -35.53
N VAL A 499 41.36 38.83 -36.83
CA VAL A 499 42.42 38.53 -37.78
C VAL A 499 42.38 39.58 -38.88
N SER A 500 43.52 40.21 -39.11
CA SER A 500 43.69 41.21 -40.15
C SER A 500 45.06 41.09 -40.81
N GLN A 501 45.11 41.38 -42.09
CA GLN A 501 46.33 41.50 -42.88
C GLN A 501 46.34 42.87 -43.54
N SER A 502 47.50 43.54 -43.51
CA SER A 502 47.68 44.84 -44.17
C SER A 502 48.89 44.84 -45.07
N PHE A 503 48.83 45.62 -46.15
CA PHE A 503 49.98 45.94 -46.99
C PHE A 503 49.85 47.37 -47.53
N LYS A 504 50.99 47.96 -47.89
CA LYS A 504 51.02 49.31 -48.45
C LYS A 504 50.79 49.25 -49.96
N ALA A 505 49.96 50.12 -50.50
CA ALA A 505 49.77 50.31 -51.93
C ALA A 505 50.29 51.70 -52.35
N VAL A 506 51.12 51.75 -53.39
CA VAL A 506 51.71 52.98 -53.93
C VAL A 506 51.32 53.15 -55.39
N ILE A 507 50.73 54.29 -55.72
CA ILE A 507 50.23 54.61 -57.07
C ILE A 507 51.22 55.57 -57.72
N ALA A 508 52.01 55.05 -58.65
CA ALA A 508 53.03 55.81 -59.35
C ALA A 508 53.16 55.35 -60.81
N LYS A 509 53.61 56.25 -61.70
CA LYS A 509 53.94 55.87 -63.08
C LYS A 509 55.29 55.15 -63.08
N LYS A 510 55.38 53.95 -63.66
CA LYS A 510 56.64 53.21 -63.80
C LYS A 510 57.65 54.05 -64.60
N LYS A 511 58.77 54.46 -63.98
CA LYS A 511 59.91 55.05 -64.73
C LYS A 511 60.63 53.92 -65.45
N VAL A 512 60.43 53.78 -66.75
CA VAL A 512 61.27 52.95 -67.62
C VAL A 512 62.72 53.45 -67.47
N GLY A 513 63.65 52.54 -67.13
CA GLY A 513 65.04 52.89 -66.79
C GLY A 513 65.78 53.64 -67.89
N PHE A 514 66.46 54.73 -67.51
CA PHE A 514 67.30 55.54 -68.41
C PHE A 514 68.75 55.72 -67.91
N PHE A 515 69.28 54.84 -67.04
CA PHE A 515 70.71 54.88 -66.67
C PHE A 515 71.34 53.50 -66.45
N LYS A 516 71.32 52.65 -67.48
CA LYS A 516 72.28 51.55 -67.66
C LYS A 516 72.67 51.41 -69.14
N SER A 517 73.19 52.49 -69.76
CA SER A 517 73.93 52.41 -71.04
C SER A 517 74.86 53.60 -71.34
N LEU A 518 75.48 54.26 -70.35
CA LEU A 518 76.41 55.38 -70.63
C LEU A 518 77.76 55.37 -69.90
N PHE A 519 78.10 54.32 -69.14
CA PHE A 519 79.50 54.05 -68.80
C PHE A 519 79.80 52.56 -68.91
N GLY A 520 80.32 52.17 -70.08
CA GLY A 520 81.00 50.90 -70.28
C GLY A 520 82.49 51.01 -69.93
N LYS A 521 83.00 49.95 -69.30
CA LYS A 521 84.38 49.45 -69.26
C LYS A 521 85.55 50.45 -69.26
N LYS A 522 86.30 50.46 -68.15
CA LYS A 522 87.62 49.82 -68.11
C LYS A 522 87.80 49.09 -66.79
#